data_AF-A0A0Q4Q8Y0-F1
#
_entry.id   AF-A0A0Q4Q8Y0-F1
#
_cell.length_a   1.000
_cell.length_b   1.000
_cell.length_c   1.000
_cell.angle_alpha   90.00
_cell.angle_beta   90.00
_cell.angle_gamma   90.00
#
_symmetry.space_group_name_H-M   'P 1'
#
loop_
_entity.id
_entity.type
_entity.pdbx_description
1 polymer ?
#
loop_
_entity_poly.entity_id
_entity_poly.type
_entity_poly.pdbx_seq_one_letter_code
_entity_poly.pdbx_strand_id
1 'polypeptide(L)'
;MPAVEEAPIEYDKWGRMKYHPDYHFNHKKPYSLKECAYIVQNYRRGDVKNLAFLVGRTEHCLRSKVDYFRKTGKFDQLMKMDIGDWEPIEYEIS
;
A
#
# COMPACT_ATOMS: atom_id res chain seq x y z
N MET A 1 -2.53 -10.76 -32.15
CA MET A 1 -2.69 -10.90 -30.68
C MET A 1 -1.68 -9.95 -30.06
N PRO A 2 -2.07 -8.81 -29.44
CA PRO A 2 -1.09 -7.98 -28.76
C PRO A 2 -0.69 -8.69 -27.46
N ALA A 3 0.60 -8.97 -27.33
CA ALA A 3 1.20 -9.42 -26.09
C ALA A 3 0.90 -8.36 -25.02
N VAL A 4 0.24 -8.75 -23.94
CA VAL A 4 0.19 -7.94 -22.73
C VAL A 4 1.63 -7.94 -22.23
N GLU A 5 2.34 -6.84 -22.47
CA GLU A 5 3.71 -6.65 -21.99
C GLU A 5 3.67 -6.64 -20.46
N GLU A 6 3.89 -7.80 -19.84
CA GLU A 6 4.18 -7.88 -18.41
C GLU A 6 5.39 -6.98 -18.15
N ALA A 7 5.18 -5.87 -17.44
CA ALA A 7 6.27 -5.00 -17.09
C ALA A 7 7.32 -5.82 -16.30
N PRO A 8 8.62 -5.68 -16.57
CA PRO A 8 9.61 -6.41 -15.78
C PRO A 8 9.52 -5.97 -14.31
N ILE A 9 9.33 -6.94 -13.41
CA ILE A 9 9.32 -6.70 -11.96
C ILE A 9 10.75 -6.36 -11.53
N GLU A 10 11.06 -5.07 -11.48
CA GLU A 10 12.35 -4.59 -11.01
C GLU A 10 12.36 -4.42 -9.50
N TYR A 11 13.47 -4.83 -8.87
CA TYR A 11 13.71 -4.63 -7.44
C TYR A 11 14.87 -3.65 -7.22
N ASP A 12 14.75 -2.80 -6.21
CA ASP A 12 15.86 -1.94 -5.76
C ASP A 12 16.88 -2.75 -4.94
N LYS A 13 18.07 -2.18 -4.66
CA LYS A 13 19.15 -2.81 -3.87
C LYS A 13 18.74 -3.30 -2.48
N TRP A 14 17.60 -2.82 -1.96
CA TRP A 14 17.02 -3.24 -0.69
C TRP A 14 15.88 -4.28 -0.84
N GLY A 15 15.71 -4.87 -2.02
CA GLY A 15 14.68 -5.86 -2.32
C GLY A 15 13.26 -5.29 -2.27
N ARG A 16 13.11 -4.01 -2.64
CA ARG A 16 11.80 -3.32 -2.72
C ARG A 16 11.36 -3.34 -4.17
N MET A 17 10.12 -3.72 -4.41
CA MET A 17 9.58 -3.72 -5.76
C MET A 17 9.43 -2.28 -6.26
N LYS A 18 9.98 -2.00 -7.44
CA LYS A 18 9.73 -0.75 -8.14
C LYS A 18 8.29 -0.73 -8.65
N TYR A 19 7.87 0.45 -9.11
CA TYR A 19 6.53 0.64 -9.61
C TYR A 19 6.18 -0.37 -10.72
N HIS A 20 5.19 -1.22 -10.47
CA HIS A 20 4.61 -2.14 -11.45
C HIS A 20 3.13 -1.83 -11.67
N PRO A 21 2.64 -1.70 -12.92
CA PRO A 21 1.25 -1.37 -13.21
C PRO A 21 0.26 -2.39 -12.64
N ASP A 22 0.56 -3.70 -12.74
CA ASP A 22 -0.35 -4.76 -12.23
C ASP A 22 -0.42 -4.84 -10.70
N TYR A 23 0.69 -4.61 -9.99
CA TYR A 23 0.72 -4.66 -8.53
C TYR A 23 0.45 -3.30 -7.87
N HIS A 24 0.40 -2.22 -8.65
CA HIS A 24 0.08 -0.87 -8.15
C HIS A 24 -1.07 -0.22 -8.92
N PHE A 25 -2.19 -0.93 -9.01
CA PHE A 25 -3.44 -0.47 -9.61
C PHE A 25 -3.99 0.83 -8.97
N ASN A 26 -3.57 1.17 -7.73
CA ASN A 26 -3.96 2.39 -7.04
C ASN A 26 -2.98 3.56 -7.22
N HIS A 27 -2.10 3.48 -8.22
CA HIS A 27 -1.24 4.59 -8.59
C HIS A 27 -2.05 5.81 -9.05
N LYS A 28 -1.64 7.01 -8.58
CA LYS A 28 -2.33 8.31 -8.78
C LYS A 28 -3.73 8.47 -8.18
N LYS A 29 -4.32 7.47 -7.53
CA LYS A 29 -5.61 7.64 -6.86
C LYS A 29 -5.46 8.33 -5.49
N PRO A 30 -6.43 9.18 -5.08
CA PRO A 30 -6.44 9.73 -3.72
C PRO A 30 -6.51 8.59 -2.71
N TYR A 31 -5.92 8.78 -1.53
CA TYR A 31 -6.06 7.81 -0.45
C TYR A 31 -7.42 8.02 0.21
N SER A 32 -8.22 6.96 0.31
CA SER A 32 -9.41 6.98 1.15
C SER A 32 -9.03 7.07 2.62
N LEU A 33 -9.90 7.67 3.43
CA LEU A 33 -9.71 7.75 4.88
C LEU A 33 -9.60 6.34 5.50
N LYS A 34 -10.42 5.39 5.00
CA LYS A 34 -10.39 3.97 5.40
C LYS A 34 -9.07 3.29 5.03
N GLU A 35 -8.55 3.52 3.81
CA GLU A 35 -7.22 3.03 3.41
C GLU A 35 -6.13 3.58 4.33
N CYS A 36 -6.20 4.88 4.68
CA CYS A 36 -5.21 5.49 5.57
C CYS A 36 -5.24 4.85 6.96
N ALA A 37 -6.44 4.60 7.50
CA ALA A 37 -6.61 3.91 8.77
C ALA A 37 -6.08 2.48 8.68
N TYR A 38 -6.41 1.74 7.61
CA TYR A 38 -5.95 0.36 7.41
C TYR A 38 -4.43 0.28 7.34
N ILE A 39 -3.82 1.20 6.59
CA ILE A 39 -2.36 1.34 6.51
C ILE A 39 -1.78 1.52 7.91
N VAL A 40 -2.30 2.48 8.68
CA VAL A 40 -1.76 2.80 10.01
C VAL A 40 -1.93 1.65 11.00
N GLN A 41 -3.09 0.98 10.99
CA GLN A 41 -3.41 -0.15 11.87
C GLN A 41 -2.56 -1.38 11.57
N ASN A 42 -2.28 -1.64 10.28
CA ASN A 42 -1.46 -2.78 9.84
C ASN A 42 0.02 -2.42 9.61
N TYR A 43 0.44 -1.19 9.91
CA TYR A 43 1.83 -0.76 9.69
C TYR A 43 2.77 -1.38 10.73
N ARG A 44 3.39 -2.50 10.37
CA ARG A 44 4.47 -3.14 11.14
C ARG A 44 5.79 -3.03 10.40
N ARG A 45 6.87 -2.69 11.12
CA ARG A 45 8.20 -2.32 10.55
C ARG A 45 8.83 -3.42 9.66
N GLY A 46 8.34 -4.66 9.69
CA GLY A 46 8.75 -5.79 8.85
C GLY A 46 7.76 -6.20 7.74
N ASP A 47 6.46 -5.91 7.88
CA ASP A 47 5.41 -6.43 7.00
C ASP A 47 4.94 -5.39 5.96
N VAL A 48 5.66 -4.28 5.84
CA VAL A 48 5.34 -3.18 4.92
C VAL A 48 5.30 -3.66 3.46
N LYS A 49 6.09 -4.66 3.10
CA LYS A 49 6.04 -5.30 1.76
C LYS A 49 4.66 -5.89 1.51
N ASN A 50 4.17 -6.72 2.42
CA ASN A 50 2.88 -7.36 2.27
C ASN A 50 1.74 -6.32 2.28
N LEU A 51 1.84 -5.32 3.16
CA LEU A 51 0.90 -4.21 3.19
C LEU A 51 0.89 -3.40 1.87
N ALA A 52 2.06 -3.21 1.25
CA ALA A 52 2.21 -2.56 -0.06
C ALA A 52 1.49 -3.33 -1.17
N PHE A 53 1.61 -4.66 -1.16
CA PHE A 53 0.87 -5.51 -2.07
C PHE A 53 -0.64 -5.43 -1.84
N LEU A 54 -1.11 -5.60 -0.60
CA LEU A 54 -2.54 -5.57 -0.26
C LEU A 54 -3.22 -4.24 -0.61
N VAL A 55 -2.51 -3.13 -0.43
CA VAL A 55 -3.03 -1.78 -0.74
C VAL A 55 -2.85 -1.42 -2.22
N GLY A 56 -2.04 -2.18 -2.97
CA GLY A 56 -1.72 -1.88 -4.36
C GLY A 56 -0.91 -0.60 -4.52
N ARG A 57 0.05 -0.34 -3.62
CA ARG A 57 0.92 0.85 -3.67
C ARG A 57 2.35 0.48 -3.32
N THR A 58 3.30 1.35 -3.66
CA THR A 58 4.71 1.11 -3.34
C THR A 58 4.98 1.24 -1.84
N GLU A 59 5.94 0.47 -1.31
CA GLU A 59 6.39 0.58 0.09
C GLU A 59 6.85 2.01 0.43
N HIS A 60 7.44 2.71 -0.53
CA HIS A 60 7.91 4.07 -0.33
C HIS A 60 6.75 5.02 -0.07
N CYS A 61 5.66 4.90 -0.83
CA CYS A 61 4.45 5.69 -0.61
C CYS A 61 3.84 5.44 0.78
N LEU A 62 3.77 4.18 1.22
CA LEU A 62 3.29 3.79 2.54
C LEU A 62 4.09 4.44 3.66
N ARG A 63 5.42 4.29 3.63
CA ARG A 63 6.33 4.89 4.63
C ARG A 63 6.17 6.39 4.70
N SER A 64 6.20 7.07 3.55
CA SER A 64 6.02 8.51 3.46
C SER A 64 4.66 8.97 4.01
N LYS A 65 3.60 8.17 3.82
CA LYS A 65 2.27 8.47 4.33
C LYS A 65 2.18 8.31 5.85
N VAL A 66 2.74 7.24 6.39
CA VAL A 66 2.79 7.01 7.84
C VAL A 66 3.62 8.10 8.53
N ASP A 67 4.76 8.47 7.96
CA ASP A 67 5.55 9.58 8.49
C ASP A 67 4.79 10.91 8.45
N TYR A 68 4.02 11.16 7.39
CA TYR A 68 3.12 12.33 7.33
C TYR A 68 2.06 12.29 8.43
N PHE A 69 1.42 11.16 8.70
CA PHE A 69 0.43 11.03 9.78
C PHE A 69 1.03 11.21 11.17
N ARG A 70 2.25 10.72 11.38
CA ARG A 70 3.00 10.94 12.62
C ARG A 70 3.34 12.42 12.82
N LYS A 71 3.82 13.09 11.78
CA LYS A 71 4.16 14.52 11.83
C LYS A 71 2.94 15.43 12.02
N THR A 72 1.79 15.04 11.49
CA THR A 72 0.55 15.81 11.57
C THR A 72 -0.32 15.48 12.79
N GLY A 73 0.09 14.51 13.63
CA GLY A 73 -0.70 14.05 14.78
C GLY A 73 -1.97 13.27 14.41
N LYS A 74 -2.16 12.91 13.14
CA LYS A 74 -3.30 12.14 12.65
C LYS A 74 -3.16 10.63 12.86
N PHE A 75 -1.96 10.18 13.25
CA PHE A 75 -1.66 8.76 13.47
C PHE A 75 -2.59 8.13 14.52
N ASP A 76 -2.74 8.75 15.69
CA ASP A 76 -3.64 8.28 16.76
C ASP A 76 -5.12 8.24 16.33
N GLN A 77 -5.56 9.23 15.56
CA GLN A 77 -6.95 9.31 15.09
C GLN A 77 -7.25 8.16 14.13
N LEU A 78 -6.34 7.89 13.20
CA LEU A 78 -6.45 6.79 12.23
C LEU A 78 -6.34 5.42 12.90
N MET A 79 -5.53 5.30 13.95
CA MET A 79 -5.39 4.06 14.72
C MET A 79 -6.65 3.72 15.52
N LYS A 80 -7.35 4.72 16.05
CA LYS A 80 -8.61 4.55 16.79
C LYS A 80 -9.84 4.46 15.89
N MET A 81 -9.66 4.67 14.59
CA MET A 81 -10.75 4.71 13.65
C MET A 81 -11.29 3.31 13.41
N ASP A 82 -12.59 3.12 13.62
CA ASP A 82 -13.25 1.88 13.23
C ASP A 82 -13.41 1.86 11.71
N ILE A 83 -12.77 0.88 11.07
CA ILE A 83 -12.74 0.75 9.61
C ILE A 83 -13.97 -0.06 9.14
N GLY A 84 -14.62 -0.81 10.04
CA GLY A 84 -15.62 -1.84 9.70
C GLY A 84 -15.00 -3.00 8.92
N ASP A 85 -15.83 -3.77 8.22
CA ASP A 85 -15.42 -4.85 7.30
C ASP A 85 -14.79 -4.28 6.01
N TRP A 86 -13.68 -3.56 6.13
CA TRP A 86 -12.85 -3.28 4.95
C TRP A 86 -12.05 -4.54 4.66
N GLU A 87 -12.52 -5.30 3.69
CA GLU A 87 -11.76 -6.44 3.17
C GLU A 87 -10.62 -5.91 2.30
N PRO A 88 -9.36 -6.31 2.56
CA PRO A 88 -8.30 -6.08 1.60
C PRO A 88 -8.71 -6.70 0.28
N ILE A 89 -8.30 -6.09 -0.83
CA ILE A 89 -8.65 -6.56 -2.16
C ILE A 89 -7.96 -7.92 -2.32
N GLU A 90 -8.71 -9.00 -2.12
CA GLU A 90 -8.24 -10.37 -2.34
C GLU A 90 -7.94 -10.50 -3.82
N TYR A 91 -6.66 -10.37 -4.18
CA TYR A 91 -6.20 -10.90 -5.44
C TYR A 91 -6.14 -12.42 -5.27
N GLU A 92 -7.17 -13.10 -5.76
CA GLU A 92 -7.06 -14.51 -6.14
C GLU A 92 -5.90 -14.61 -7.14
N ILE A 93 -4.73 -15.01 -6.66
CA ILE A 93 -3.67 -15.50 -7.52
C ILE A 93 -4.16 -16.89 -7.99
N SER A 94 -4.86 -16.91 -9.13
CA SER A 94 -5.11 -18.12 -9.93
C SER A 94 -3.90 -18.40 -10.83
#